data_AF-A0A949GVL8-F1
#
_entry.id   AF-A0A949GVL8-F1
#
_cell.length_a   1.000
_cell.length_b   1.000
_cell.length_c   1.000
_cell.angle_alpha   90.00
_cell.angle_beta   90.00
_cell.angle_gamma   90.00
#
_symmetry.space_group_name_H-M   'P 1'
#
loop_
_entity.id
_entity.type
_entity.pdbx_description
1 polymer ?
#
loop_
_entity_poly.entity_id
_entity_poly.type
_entity_poly.pdbx_seq_one_letter_code
_entity_poly.pdbx_strand_id
1 'polypeptide(L)'
;MTISAPPSEKRLPARFKLGLVAMAVLVMAAIAYTRPNGDLSGASQGIAPKKESERAQILSPERLAEADRADDEPAELPIYGPDGVIEVAKPFPQLGEAFIERFDLTSPSARWLVSDGWANGAYMENDWRAGQLLAGPSGLKLVLAPNPGGEKPLSSAELRTTQAFRYGYFETRLKAPRDPGLVTGAFTFSQADGVVPNNEIDIEILGRNTRQVELTYHVGGKARGHVVKLPFDAADGFHNYAFEWRPGSIRWYVDDVLVHEARGGDVRKLTNPQQFFLHLWGSEMLEEWVGPLNPTAGPWTLEVACAAYSPEYRGRSLCGDDEGEAVAGPVQDEDVGGIRGRF
;
A
#
# COMPACT_ATOMS: atom_id res chain seq x y z
N MET A 1 -2.47 -68.53 -11.07
CA MET A 1 -3.17 -67.58 -10.17
C MET A 1 -2.09 -66.71 -9.55
N THR A 2 -2.03 -65.40 -9.71
CA THR A 2 -3.06 -64.42 -10.09
C THR A 2 -2.37 -63.09 -10.37
N ILE A 3 -2.77 -62.45 -11.49
CA ILE A 3 -3.19 -61.04 -11.61
C ILE A 3 -2.05 -60.00 -11.39
N SER A 4 -1.42 -59.58 -12.48
CA SER A 4 -1.74 -58.36 -13.26
C SER A 4 -1.36 -57.07 -12.54
N ALA A 5 -0.36 -56.39 -13.08
CA ALA A 5 -0.01 -55.02 -12.74
C ALA A 5 -1.21 -54.08 -12.95
N PRO A 6 -1.44 -53.09 -12.07
CA PRO A 6 -2.34 -51.99 -12.37
C PRO A 6 -1.67 -50.97 -13.32
N PRO A 7 -2.46 -50.23 -14.10
CA PRO A 7 -1.99 -49.49 -15.27
C PRO A 7 -1.31 -48.17 -14.88
N SER A 8 -0.43 -47.71 -15.78
CA SER A 8 0.10 -46.35 -15.76
C SER A 8 -1.03 -45.32 -15.75
N GLU A 9 -1.16 -44.56 -14.66
CA GLU A 9 -2.01 -43.38 -14.67
C GLU A 9 -1.37 -42.32 -15.57
N LYS A 10 -2.11 -42.02 -16.63
CA LYS A 10 -1.84 -40.96 -17.59
C LYS A 10 -1.73 -39.63 -16.84
N ARG A 11 -0.62 -38.91 -17.03
CA ARG A 11 -0.53 -37.49 -16.71
C ARG A 11 -1.71 -36.78 -17.37
N LEU A 12 -2.62 -36.22 -16.57
CA LEU A 12 -3.61 -35.28 -17.09
C LEU A 12 -2.90 -34.00 -17.52
N PRO A 13 -3.27 -33.42 -18.68
CA PRO A 13 -2.70 -32.15 -19.12
C PRO A 13 -3.12 -31.02 -18.19
N ALA A 14 -2.16 -30.17 -17.84
CA ALA A 14 -2.34 -28.97 -17.02
C ALA A 14 -3.30 -27.99 -17.71
N ARG A 15 -4.59 -28.01 -17.38
CA ARG A 15 -5.53 -26.90 -17.61
C ARG A 15 -6.66 -26.92 -16.58
N PHE A 16 -7.04 -25.72 -16.12
CA PHE A 16 -8.17 -25.36 -15.25
C PHE A 16 -7.97 -25.45 -13.73
N LYS A 17 -7.25 -24.46 -13.17
CA LYS A 17 -7.70 -23.63 -12.04
C LYS A 17 -7.12 -22.22 -12.21
N LEU A 18 -7.88 -21.32 -12.84
CA LEU A 18 -7.61 -19.88 -12.79
C LEU A 18 -8.65 -19.29 -11.85
N GLY A 19 -8.20 -18.64 -10.77
CA GLY A 19 -9.08 -17.98 -9.81
C GLY A 19 -8.54 -18.00 -8.38
N LEU A 20 -7.58 -17.11 -8.09
CA LEU A 20 -7.25 -16.54 -6.77
C LEU A 20 -6.57 -15.19 -7.11
N VAL A 21 -7.30 -14.08 -7.26
CA VAL A 21 -7.92 -13.19 -6.25
C VAL A 21 -6.89 -12.52 -5.34
N ALA A 22 -6.71 -11.22 -5.58
CA ALA A 22 -6.63 -10.14 -4.59
C ALA A 22 -6.79 -10.62 -3.13
N MET A 23 -5.68 -10.92 -2.46
CA MET A 23 -5.66 -11.29 -1.04
C MET A 23 -4.23 -11.09 -0.50
N ALA A 24 -3.71 -9.87 -0.63
CA ALA A 24 -2.81 -9.34 0.38
C ALA A 24 -3.71 -8.52 1.33
N VAL A 25 -3.59 -8.77 2.63
CA VAL A 25 -4.36 -8.14 3.72
C VAL A 25 -5.85 -8.50 3.82
N LEU A 26 -6.13 -9.72 4.27
CA LEU A 26 -7.41 -10.06 4.91
C LEU A 26 -7.19 -11.06 6.06
N VAL A 27 -6.78 -10.57 7.24
CA VAL A 27 -7.03 -11.28 8.52
C VAL A 27 -7.23 -10.27 9.65
N MET A 28 -8.39 -10.37 10.29
CA MET A 28 -8.74 -9.80 11.60
C MET A 28 -7.98 -10.50 12.72
N ALA A 29 -7.45 -9.73 13.68
CA ALA A 29 -7.29 -10.20 15.05
C ALA A 29 -7.49 -9.03 16.01
N ALA A 30 -8.63 -9.05 16.69
CA ALA A 30 -8.88 -8.26 17.87
C ALA A 30 -7.94 -8.73 18.99
N ILE A 31 -7.13 -7.83 19.54
CA ILE A 31 -6.44 -8.04 20.82
C ILE A 31 -7.05 -7.10 21.86
N ALA A 32 -8.00 -7.70 22.59
CA ALA A 32 -8.26 -7.58 24.02
C ALA A 32 -7.97 -6.22 24.71
N TYR A 33 -9.02 -5.41 24.85
CA TYR A 33 -9.21 -4.66 26.09
C TYR A 33 -9.89 -5.59 27.10
N THR A 34 -9.12 -6.21 27.99
CA THR A 34 -9.70 -6.90 29.15
C THR A 34 -10.14 -5.87 30.18
N ARG A 35 -11.45 -5.82 30.46
CA ARG A 35 -11.95 -5.51 31.81
C ARG A 35 -12.96 -6.58 32.23
N PRO A 36 -13.00 -6.90 33.53
CA PRO A 36 -13.54 -8.16 34.02
C PRO A 36 -15.05 -8.09 34.24
N ASN A 37 -15.66 -9.28 34.19
CA ASN A 37 -17.01 -9.66 34.64
C ASN A 37 -18.15 -9.40 33.65
N GLY A 38 -18.81 -10.49 33.23
CA GLY A 38 -20.15 -10.44 32.64
C GLY A 38 -20.46 -11.54 31.63
N ASP A 39 -20.67 -12.75 32.14
CA ASP A 39 -21.61 -13.80 31.71
C ASP A 39 -21.94 -14.02 30.21
N LEU A 40 -21.74 -15.27 29.77
CA LEU A 40 -22.04 -15.78 28.43
C LEU A 40 -23.42 -16.46 28.41
N SER A 41 -24.38 -15.91 27.66
CA SER A 41 -25.44 -16.71 27.02
C SER A 41 -26.15 -15.95 25.90
N GLY A 42 -26.31 -16.55 24.71
CA GLY A 42 -27.14 -15.96 23.66
C GLY A 42 -26.91 -16.44 22.22
N ALA A 43 -27.29 -17.69 21.93
CA ALA A 43 -27.82 -18.25 20.67
C ALA A 43 -27.24 -17.81 19.30
N SER A 44 -26.55 -18.75 18.64
CA SER A 44 -26.38 -18.79 17.19
C SER A 44 -27.68 -19.19 16.47
N GLN A 45 -28.09 -18.45 15.45
CA GLN A 45 -28.92 -19.00 14.37
C GLN A 45 -28.27 -18.74 13.02
N GLY A 46 -27.94 -19.83 12.34
CA GLY A 46 -27.30 -19.85 11.03
C GLY A 46 -28.28 -19.58 9.89
N ILE A 47 -27.80 -18.84 8.89
CA ILE A 47 -28.43 -18.75 7.57
C ILE A 47 -27.39 -19.29 6.57
N ALA A 48 -27.74 -20.41 5.92
CA ALA A 48 -26.92 -21.04 4.90
C ALA A 48 -26.97 -20.25 3.58
N PRO A 49 -25.85 -20.09 2.84
CA PRO A 49 -25.88 -19.43 1.54
C PRO A 49 -26.35 -20.39 0.42
N LYS A 50 -27.27 -19.90 -0.42
CA LYS A 50 -27.71 -20.56 -1.65
C LYS A 50 -26.60 -20.50 -2.72
N LYS A 51 -26.42 -21.62 -3.43
CA LYS A 51 -25.56 -21.75 -4.60
C LYS A 51 -26.20 -21.06 -5.80
N GLU A 52 -25.51 -20.09 -6.40
CA GLU A 52 -25.68 -19.77 -7.81
C GLU A 52 -24.34 -19.31 -8.38
N SER A 53 -23.89 -20.02 -9.41
CA SER A 53 -22.58 -19.86 -10.04
C SER A 53 -22.74 -19.07 -11.35
N GLU A 54 -22.34 -17.81 -11.36
CA GLU A 54 -22.07 -17.08 -12.61
C GLU A 54 -20.57 -16.98 -12.83
N ARG A 55 -20.14 -17.53 -13.97
CA ARG A 55 -18.77 -17.54 -14.46
C ARG A 55 -18.35 -16.11 -14.81
N ALA A 56 -17.48 -15.49 -14.01
CA ALA A 56 -16.78 -14.28 -14.42
C ALA A 56 -15.84 -14.62 -15.60
N GLN A 57 -16.10 -14.06 -16.78
CA GLN A 57 -15.21 -14.17 -17.93
C GLN A 57 -14.06 -13.17 -17.77
N ILE A 58 -12.83 -13.66 -17.94
CA ILE A 58 -11.61 -12.85 -17.93
C ILE A 58 -11.53 -12.14 -19.29
N LEU A 59 -11.59 -10.82 -19.30
CA LEU A 59 -11.40 -10.00 -20.50
C LEU A 59 -9.90 -9.83 -20.76
N SER A 60 -9.50 -9.87 -22.04
CA SER A 60 -8.11 -9.69 -22.46
C SER A 60 -7.60 -8.27 -22.19
N PRO A 61 -6.28 -8.06 -22.04
CA PRO A 61 -5.66 -6.76 -21.75
C PRO A 61 -6.07 -5.63 -22.70
N GLU A 62 -6.34 -5.94 -23.96
CA GLU A 62 -6.75 -4.97 -24.99
C GLU A 62 -8.16 -4.39 -24.74
N ARG A 63 -9.07 -5.15 -24.12
CA ARG A 63 -10.43 -4.69 -23.79
C ARG A 63 -10.50 -3.93 -22.46
N LEU A 64 -9.48 -4.04 -21.61
CA LEU A 64 -9.34 -3.21 -20.40
C LEU A 64 -8.97 -1.77 -20.79
N ALA A 65 -8.08 -1.60 -21.77
CA ALA A 65 -7.69 -0.29 -22.30
C ALA A 65 -8.83 0.46 -23.04
N GLU A 66 -9.91 -0.22 -23.40
CA GLU A 66 -11.09 0.38 -24.04
C GLU A 66 -12.12 0.87 -23.00
N ALA A 67 -12.11 0.31 -21.79
CA ALA A 67 -12.96 0.76 -20.68
C ALA A 67 -12.46 2.07 -20.02
N ASP A 68 -11.17 2.38 -20.16
CA ASP A 68 -10.52 3.61 -19.68
C ASP A 68 -10.82 4.86 -20.53
N ARG A 69 -11.53 4.72 -21.67
CA ARG A 69 -11.83 5.85 -22.57
C ARG A 69 -13.20 6.51 -22.38
N ALA A 70 -13.94 6.17 -21.34
CA ALA A 70 -15.24 6.78 -21.08
C ALA A 70 -15.13 7.98 -20.10
N ASP A 71 -15.30 9.16 -20.69
CA ASP A 71 -15.81 10.41 -20.13
C ASP A 71 -14.90 11.24 -19.20
N ASP A 72 -14.54 12.42 -19.72
CA ASP A 72 -13.54 13.38 -19.25
C ASP A 72 -14.05 14.35 -18.15
N GLU A 73 -15.11 14.01 -17.41
CA GLU A 73 -15.59 14.83 -16.29
C GLU A 73 -15.62 14.06 -14.97
N PRO A 74 -15.29 14.70 -13.84
CA PRO A 74 -15.42 14.05 -12.55
C PRO A 74 -16.92 13.87 -12.28
N ALA A 75 -17.48 12.69 -12.56
CA ALA A 75 -18.83 12.30 -12.17
C ALA A 75 -19.10 12.58 -10.67
N GLU A 76 -19.67 13.74 -10.39
CA GLU A 76 -20.22 14.13 -9.10
C GLU A 76 -21.37 13.16 -8.78
N LEU A 77 -21.34 12.54 -7.61
CA LEU A 77 -22.41 11.64 -7.17
C LEU A 77 -23.57 12.51 -6.67
N PRO A 78 -24.78 12.46 -7.29
CA PRO A 78 -25.92 13.19 -6.78
C PRO A 78 -26.47 12.52 -5.51
N ILE A 79 -26.63 13.29 -4.44
CA ILE A 79 -27.46 12.89 -3.29
C ILE A 79 -28.84 13.50 -3.47
N TYR A 80 -29.88 12.68 -3.38
CA TYR A 80 -31.27 13.14 -3.43
C TYR A 80 -31.68 13.70 -2.06
N GLY A 81 -31.70 15.03 -1.93
CA GLY A 81 -32.35 15.72 -0.83
C GLY A 81 -33.88 15.75 -0.97
N PRO A 82 -34.64 15.99 0.11
CA PRO A 82 -36.10 16.00 0.11
C PRO A 82 -36.73 17.06 -0.83
N ASP A 83 -35.95 18.07 -1.25
CA ASP A 83 -36.42 19.19 -2.07
C ASP A 83 -35.95 19.15 -3.53
N GLY A 84 -35.34 18.05 -3.99
CA GLY A 84 -34.89 17.90 -5.38
C GLY A 84 -33.67 18.76 -5.77
N VAL A 85 -33.04 19.44 -4.80
CA VAL A 85 -31.73 20.08 -4.98
C VAL A 85 -30.68 18.97 -5.00
N ILE A 86 -29.91 18.90 -6.09
CA ILE A 86 -28.70 18.08 -6.16
C ILE A 86 -27.70 18.70 -5.19
N GLU A 87 -27.63 18.20 -3.95
CA GLU A 87 -26.47 18.45 -3.12
C GLU A 87 -25.33 17.60 -3.67
N VAL A 88 -24.38 18.26 -4.32
CA VAL A 88 -23.09 17.66 -4.63
C VAL A 88 -22.50 17.22 -3.30
N ALA A 89 -22.32 15.91 -3.11
CA ALA A 89 -21.66 15.40 -1.93
C ALA A 89 -20.28 16.06 -1.84
N LYS A 90 -20.08 16.94 -0.87
CA LYS A 90 -18.79 17.61 -0.69
C LYS A 90 -17.73 16.52 -0.50
N PRO A 91 -16.56 16.65 -1.15
CA PRO A 91 -15.46 15.73 -0.91
C PRO A 91 -15.18 15.67 0.59
N PHE A 92 -14.89 14.47 1.10
CA PHE A 92 -14.43 14.34 2.48
C PHE A 92 -13.25 15.30 2.74
N PRO A 93 -13.10 15.84 3.96
CA PRO A 93 -12.01 16.75 4.25
C PRO A 93 -10.67 16.02 4.16
N GLN A 94 -9.67 16.68 3.59
CA GLN A 94 -8.28 16.23 3.63
C GLN A 94 -7.80 16.16 5.09
N LEU A 95 -7.00 15.14 5.42
CA LEU A 95 -6.49 14.91 6.77
C LEU A 95 -4.99 14.64 6.75
N GLY A 96 -4.29 15.07 7.80
CA GLY A 96 -2.88 14.78 8.02
C GLY A 96 -1.99 16.02 7.99
N GLU A 97 -0.94 16.00 8.81
CA GLU A 97 0.09 17.05 8.84
C GLU A 97 1.18 16.74 7.82
N ALA A 98 1.58 17.75 7.03
CA ALA A 98 2.70 17.63 6.10
C ALA A 98 4.00 17.25 6.83
N PHE A 99 4.80 16.38 6.22
CA PHE A 99 6.11 16.04 6.77
C PHE A 99 7.07 15.58 5.68
N ILE A 100 8.37 15.72 5.98
CA ILE A 100 9.48 15.08 5.27
C ILE A 100 10.33 14.43 6.35
N GLU A 101 10.50 13.12 6.28
CA GLU A 101 11.31 12.32 7.18
C GLU A 101 12.46 11.73 6.36
N ARG A 102 13.70 12.18 6.64
CA ARG A 102 14.91 11.72 5.93
C ARG A 102 15.65 10.61 6.70
N PHE A 103 15.15 10.22 7.87
CA PHE A 103 15.70 9.14 8.69
C PHE A 103 17.23 9.26 8.93
N ASP A 104 17.71 10.50 9.09
CA ASP A 104 19.09 10.83 9.46
C ASP A 104 19.40 10.54 10.94
N LEU A 105 18.35 10.24 11.72
CA LEU A 105 18.41 9.85 13.12
C LEU A 105 18.64 8.34 13.29
N THR A 106 19.20 7.96 14.44
CA THR A 106 19.40 6.56 14.83
C THR A 106 18.11 5.77 15.04
N SER A 107 16.97 6.45 15.08
CA SER A 107 15.64 5.88 15.24
C SER A 107 14.59 6.74 14.53
N PRO A 108 13.51 6.17 13.99
CA PRO A 108 12.40 6.95 13.44
C PRO A 108 11.81 7.93 14.46
N SER A 109 11.29 9.06 13.99
CA SER A 109 10.58 10.01 14.85
C SER A 109 9.28 9.43 15.42
N ALA A 110 8.69 10.11 16.40
CA ALA A 110 7.40 9.73 17.02
C ALA A 110 6.20 9.70 16.03
N ARG A 111 6.42 10.13 14.78
CA ARG A 111 5.45 9.99 13.69
C ARG A 111 5.26 8.54 13.26
N TRP A 112 6.21 7.66 13.60
CA TRP A 112 6.19 6.26 13.19
C TRP A 112 5.98 5.32 14.36
N LEU A 113 5.17 4.29 14.13
CA LEU A 113 5.09 3.09 14.94
C LEU A 113 5.81 1.97 14.18
N VAL A 114 6.74 1.30 14.86
CA VAL A 114 7.43 0.10 14.35
C VAL A 114 6.66 -1.13 14.81
N SER A 115 6.30 -2.01 13.88
CA SER A 115 5.61 -3.27 14.17
C SER A 115 6.55 -4.24 14.89
N ASP A 116 6.05 -4.89 15.96
CA ASP A 116 6.86 -5.79 16.80
C ASP A 116 6.02 -6.91 17.44
N GLY A 117 6.53 -8.13 17.38
CA GLY A 117 6.00 -9.27 18.13
C GLY A 117 4.72 -9.88 17.58
N TRP A 118 4.40 -9.66 16.31
CA TRP A 118 3.22 -10.22 15.65
C TRP A 118 3.52 -10.59 14.20
N ALA A 119 2.71 -11.46 13.60
CA ALA A 119 2.83 -11.89 12.21
C ALA A 119 1.53 -11.64 11.43
N ASN A 120 1.69 -11.36 10.14
CA ASN A 120 0.57 -11.48 9.21
C ASN A 120 0.22 -12.96 9.00
N GLY A 121 -0.94 -13.21 8.40
CA GLY A 121 -1.48 -14.55 8.19
C GLY A 121 -0.55 -15.52 7.45
N ALA A 122 -1.07 -16.70 7.12
CA ALA A 122 -0.27 -17.81 6.58
C ALA A 122 0.50 -17.48 5.27
N TYR A 123 0.15 -16.39 4.58
CA TYR A 123 0.76 -15.99 3.31
C TYR A 123 2.09 -15.23 3.45
N MET A 124 2.45 -14.73 4.64
CA MET A 124 3.76 -14.12 4.89
C MET A 124 4.65 -15.08 5.70
N GLU A 125 5.91 -15.18 5.31
CA GLU A 125 6.92 -16.03 5.96
C GLU A 125 7.67 -15.33 7.09
N ASN A 126 7.31 -14.10 7.44
CA ASN A 126 7.95 -13.34 8.50
C ASN A 126 7.00 -12.89 9.62
N ASP A 127 7.57 -12.82 10.83
CA ASP A 127 7.03 -11.98 11.91
C ASP A 127 7.58 -10.55 11.77
N TRP A 128 6.85 -9.56 12.25
CA TRP A 128 7.37 -8.21 12.43
C TRP A 128 8.14 -8.10 13.73
N ARG A 129 9.37 -7.57 13.65
CA ARG A 129 10.26 -7.39 14.79
C ARG A 129 10.89 -6.00 14.71
N ALA A 130 10.79 -5.22 15.77
CA ALA A 130 11.41 -3.91 15.82
C ALA A 130 12.94 -3.97 15.63
N GLY A 131 13.57 -5.08 16.04
CA GLY A 131 14.99 -5.33 15.84
C GLY A 131 15.43 -5.51 14.38
N GLN A 132 14.49 -5.66 13.43
CA GLN A 132 14.79 -5.72 11.99
C GLN A 132 14.76 -4.34 11.32
N LEU A 133 14.51 -3.29 12.09
CA LEU A 133 14.65 -1.92 11.65
C LEU A 133 15.99 -1.37 12.14
N LEU A 134 16.90 -1.12 11.20
CA LEU A 134 18.24 -0.62 11.50
C LEU A 134 18.43 0.78 10.90
N ALA A 135 19.20 1.63 11.57
CA ALA A 135 19.70 2.85 10.96
C ALA A 135 20.86 2.54 10.01
N GLY A 136 20.95 3.28 8.92
CA GLY A 136 22.01 3.20 7.91
C GLY A 136 22.51 4.59 7.51
N PRO A 137 23.64 4.67 6.79
CA PRO A 137 24.22 5.96 6.36
C PRO A 137 23.35 6.72 5.34
N SER A 138 22.37 6.05 4.75
CA SER A 138 21.47 6.60 3.72
C SER A 138 19.99 6.45 4.12
N GLY A 139 19.71 6.43 5.42
CA GLY A 139 18.35 6.29 5.98
C GLY A 139 18.12 4.94 6.66
N LEU A 140 16.86 4.49 6.72
CA LEU A 140 16.48 3.23 7.38
C LEU A 140 16.79 2.01 6.53
N LYS A 141 17.02 0.89 7.21
CA LYS A 141 17.13 -0.45 6.64
C LYS A 141 16.07 -1.34 7.27
N LEU A 142 15.15 -1.82 6.45
CA LEU A 142 14.19 -2.86 6.83
C LEU A 142 14.76 -4.19 6.37
N VAL A 143 15.10 -5.05 7.32
CA VAL A 143 15.86 -6.28 7.06
C VAL A 143 14.96 -7.50 7.18
N LEU A 144 14.86 -8.29 6.11
CA LEU A 144 14.23 -9.60 6.13
C LEU A 144 15.31 -10.66 6.32
N ALA A 145 15.26 -11.43 7.41
CA ALA A 145 16.31 -12.37 7.77
C ALA A 145 15.76 -13.65 8.44
N PRO A 146 16.52 -14.78 8.41
CA PRO A 146 16.19 -15.98 9.17
C PRO A 146 15.89 -15.69 10.64
N ASN A 147 14.83 -16.30 11.16
CA ASN A 147 14.32 -16.08 12.52
C ASN A 147 14.31 -17.40 13.31
N PRO A 148 15.50 -17.93 13.67
CA PRO A 148 15.58 -19.19 14.39
C PRO A 148 14.86 -19.09 15.74
N GLY A 149 13.85 -19.94 15.92
CA GLY A 149 13.02 -19.95 17.13
C GLY A 149 11.88 -18.92 17.16
N GLY A 150 11.64 -18.20 16.05
CA GLY A 150 10.48 -17.34 15.86
C GLY A 150 9.19 -18.10 15.57
N GLU A 151 8.07 -17.37 15.50
CA GLU A 151 6.77 -17.94 15.10
C GLU A 151 6.79 -18.30 13.61
N LYS A 152 7.42 -17.44 12.80
CA LYS A 152 7.66 -17.64 11.37
C LYS A 152 9.15 -17.89 11.08
N PRO A 153 9.48 -18.55 9.95
CA PRO A 153 10.87 -18.87 9.59
C PRO A 153 11.73 -17.63 9.35
N LEU A 154 11.13 -16.49 8.99
CA LEU A 154 11.79 -15.20 8.82
C LEU A 154 11.29 -14.18 9.84
N SER A 155 12.02 -13.08 9.94
CA SER A 155 11.61 -11.87 10.65
C SER A 155 11.90 -10.68 9.75
N SER A 156 11.05 -9.66 9.82
CA SER A 156 11.20 -8.43 9.05
C SER A 156 10.76 -7.20 9.83
N ALA A 157 10.86 -6.03 9.20
CA ALA A 157 10.38 -4.77 9.73
C ALA A 157 9.24 -4.20 8.89
N GLU A 158 8.31 -3.57 9.60
CA GLU A 158 7.25 -2.72 9.06
C GLU A 158 7.19 -1.45 9.92
N LEU A 159 7.03 -0.31 9.26
CA LEU A 159 6.75 0.95 9.90
C LEU A 159 5.43 1.48 9.36
N ARG A 160 4.66 2.12 10.24
CA ARG A 160 3.47 2.86 9.85
C ARG A 160 3.40 4.20 10.56
N THR A 161 2.78 5.17 9.93
CA THR A 161 2.52 6.46 10.58
C THR A 161 1.54 6.30 11.75
N THR A 162 1.75 7.02 12.84
CA THR A 162 0.81 7.06 13.97
C THR A 162 -0.48 7.81 13.60
N GLN A 163 -0.36 8.83 12.74
CA GLN A 163 -1.47 9.55 12.16
C GLN A 163 -2.02 8.84 10.90
N ALA A 164 -3.33 8.95 10.69
CA ALA A 164 -3.99 8.61 9.44
C ALA A 164 -4.20 9.86 8.57
N PHE A 165 -4.11 9.67 7.26
CA PHE A 165 -4.17 10.69 6.22
C PHE A 165 -5.39 10.46 5.34
N ARG A 166 -5.91 11.53 4.74
CA ARG A 166 -6.94 11.41 3.70
C ARG A 166 -6.61 12.39 2.59
N TYR A 167 -6.47 11.86 1.38
CA TYR A 167 -6.00 12.60 0.20
C TYR A 167 -4.61 13.23 0.41
N GLY A 168 -4.04 13.75 -0.67
CA GLY A 168 -2.71 14.37 -0.69
C GLY A 168 -1.70 13.51 -1.44
N TYR A 169 -0.44 13.92 -1.32
CA TYR A 169 0.70 13.35 -2.02
C TYR A 169 1.60 12.63 -1.04
N PHE A 170 1.86 11.36 -1.29
CA PHE A 170 2.71 10.48 -0.50
C PHE A 170 3.92 10.12 -1.35
N GLU A 171 5.11 10.22 -0.77
CA GLU A 171 6.34 9.91 -1.47
C GLU A 171 7.31 9.15 -0.57
N THR A 172 8.04 8.23 -1.16
CA THR A 172 9.17 7.55 -0.53
C THR A 172 10.34 7.47 -1.49
N ARG A 173 11.56 7.55 -0.95
CA ARG A 173 12.80 7.30 -1.68
C ARG A 173 13.43 6.03 -1.16
N LEU A 174 13.42 4.98 -1.97
CA LEU A 174 13.84 3.65 -1.54
C LEU A 174 14.68 2.91 -2.58
N LYS A 175 15.39 1.88 -2.12
CA LYS A 175 16.10 0.89 -2.93
C LYS A 175 15.68 -0.49 -2.47
N ALA A 176 15.03 -1.24 -3.36
CA ALA A 176 14.44 -2.55 -3.06
C ALA A 176 15.50 -3.68 -3.13
N PRO A 177 15.38 -4.75 -2.34
CA PRO A 177 16.21 -5.94 -2.53
C PRO A 177 15.78 -6.73 -3.77
N ARG A 178 16.72 -7.48 -4.35
CA ARG A 178 16.50 -8.37 -5.50
C ARG A 178 16.67 -9.82 -5.10
N ASP A 179 15.56 -10.54 -5.00
CA ASP A 179 15.48 -12.02 -4.95
C ASP A 179 14.02 -12.44 -5.15
N PRO A 180 13.71 -13.58 -5.80
CA PRO A 180 12.35 -14.08 -5.86
C PRO A 180 11.78 -14.37 -4.47
N GLY A 181 10.46 -14.25 -4.35
CA GLY A 181 9.74 -14.44 -3.09
C GLY A 181 9.57 -13.17 -2.25
N LEU A 182 10.23 -12.06 -2.62
CA LEU A 182 10.23 -10.82 -1.85
C LEU A 182 9.22 -9.79 -2.36
N VAL A 183 8.65 -9.01 -1.44
CA VAL A 183 7.80 -7.85 -1.72
C VAL A 183 8.26 -6.66 -0.90
N THR A 184 8.64 -5.59 -1.59
CA THR A 184 8.79 -4.25 -1.00
C THR A 184 7.48 -3.51 -1.16
N GLY A 185 6.93 -2.97 -0.08
CA GLY A 185 5.66 -2.23 -0.09
C GLY A 185 5.82 -0.82 0.45
N ALA A 186 5.28 0.15 -0.28
CA ALA A 186 5.03 1.52 0.18
C ALA A 186 3.57 1.86 -0.12
N PHE A 187 2.74 1.90 0.91
CA PHE A 187 1.29 1.87 0.73
C PHE A 187 0.56 2.62 1.82
N THR A 188 -0.66 3.07 1.55
CA THR A 188 -1.58 3.52 2.59
C THR A 188 -2.64 2.46 2.85
N PHE A 189 -3.03 2.27 4.11
CA PHE A 189 -4.07 1.30 4.48
C PHE A 189 -5.00 1.84 5.57
N SER A 190 -6.29 1.53 5.44
CA SER A 190 -7.28 1.64 6.52
C SER A 190 -7.89 0.27 6.80
N GLN A 191 -7.84 -0.17 8.06
CA GLN A 191 -8.50 -1.40 8.47
C GLN A 191 -10.03 -1.28 8.34
N ALA A 192 -10.68 -2.38 7.97
CA ALA A 192 -12.13 -2.47 8.02
C ALA A 192 -12.64 -2.46 9.48
N ASP A 193 -13.73 -1.76 9.76
CA ASP A 193 -14.33 -1.65 11.10
C ASP A 193 -15.65 -2.45 11.24
N GLY A 194 -15.91 -3.36 10.30
CA GLY A 194 -17.13 -4.17 10.23
C GLY A 194 -18.31 -3.48 9.55
N VAL A 195 -18.25 -2.17 9.32
CA VAL A 195 -19.25 -1.39 8.58
C VAL A 195 -18.65 -0.83 7.30
N VAL A 196 -17.44 -0.29 7.38
CA VAL A 196 -16.70 0.28 6.26
C VAL A 196 -15.65 -0.71 5.80
N PRO A 197 -15.64 -1.11 4.51
CA PRO A 197 -14.57 -1.95 3.98
C PRO A 197 -13.21 -1.26 4.04
N ASN A 198 -12.14 -2.04 3.95
CA ASN A 198 -10.80 -1.52 3.83
C ASN A 198 -10.62 -0.65 2.57
N ASN A 199 -9.73 0.32 2.68
CA ASN A 199 -9.17 1.09 1.59
C ASN A 199 -7.66 0.89 1.62
N GLU A 200 -7.06 0.80 0.44
CA GLU A 200 -5.62 0.63 0.28
C GLU A 200 -5.16 1.26 -1.03
N ILE A 201 -3.96 1.82 -1.06
CA ILE A 201 -3.27 2.31 -2.25
C ILE A 201 -1.82 1.90 -2.14
N ASP A 202 -1.30 1.23 -3.16
CA ASP A 202 -0.03 0.53 -3.09
C ASP A 202 0.95 0.97 -4.16
N ILE A 203 2.22 0.85 -3.80
CA ILE A 203 3.37 0.76 -4.67
C ILE A 203 4.16 -0.48 -4.19
N GLU A 204 4.18 -1.52 -5.01
CA GLU A 204 4.86 -2.78 -4.70
C GLU A 204 5.96 -3.08 -5.71
N ILE A 205 7.14 -3.45 -5.21
CA ILE A 205 8.26 -3.90 -6.03
C ILE A 205 8.56 -5.34 -5.65
N LEU A 206 8.37 -6.24 -6.61
CA LEU A 206 8.63 -7.66 -6.41
C LEU A 206 10.11 -7.96 -6.65
N GLY A 207 10.75 -8.64 -5.70
CA GLY A 207 12.17 -8.99 -5.82
C GLY A 207 12.48 -9.94 -6.98
N ARG A 208 11.49 -10.71 -7.48
CA ARG A 208 11.62 -11.53 -8.69
C ARG A 208 11.90 -10.73 -9.96
N ASN A 209 11.51 -9.46 -9.99
CA ASN A 209 11.69 -8.56 -11.13
C ASN A 209 11.66 -7.09 -10.70
N THR A 210 12.79 -6.61 -10.20
CA THR A 210 12.99 -5.22 -9.74
C THR A 210 13.04 -4.19 -10.89
N ARG A 211 12.79 -4.61 -12.13
CA ARG A 211 12.60 -3.71 -13.29
C ARG A 211 11.12 -3.39 -13.55
N GLN A 212 10.25 -3.74 -12.61
CA GLN A 212 8.83 -3.44 -12.65
C GLN A 212 8.35 -2.96 -11.29
N VAL A 213 7.28 -2.18 -11.30
CA VAL A 213 6.52 -1.78 -10.11
C VAL A 213 5.05 -2.09 -10.34
N GLU A 214 4.40 -2.65 -9.33
CA GLU A 214 2.97 -2.92 -9.32
C GLU A 214 2.26 -1.80 -8.54
N LEU A 215 1.25 -1.22 -9.16
CA LEU A 215 0.48 -0.10 -8.63
C LEU A 215 -0.94 -0.60 -8.42
N THR A 216 -1.37 -0.76 -7.18
CA THR A 216 -2.70 -1.29 -6.85
C THR A 216 -3.50 -0.34 -5.98
N TYR A 217 -4.81 -0.53 -5.98
CA TYR A 217 -5.69 0.02 -4.98
C TYR A 217 -6.81 -0.95 -4.65
N HIS A 218 -7.24 -0.95 -3.39
CA HIS A 218 -8.23 -1.87 -2.85
C HIS A 218 -9.43 -1.10 -2.32
N VAL A 219 -10.62 -1.50 -2.78
CA VAL A 219 -11.90 -0.92 -2.37
C VAL A 219 -12.92 -2.03 -2.21
N GLY A 220 -13.53 -2.14 -1.04
CA GLY A 220 -14.61 -3.11 -0.85
C GLY A 220 -14.16 -4.56 -1.01
N GLY A 221 -12.91 -4.87 -0.63
CA GLY A 221 -12.30 -6.18 -0.81
C GLY A 221 -11.97 -6.54 -2.27
N LYS A 222 -12.02 -5.58 -3.21
CA LYS A 222 -11.62 -5.77 -4.61
C LYS A 222 -10.35 -4.99 -4.88
N ALA A 223 -9.39 -5.65 -5.53
CA ALA A 223 -8.18 -5.00 -6.04
C ALA A 223 -8.34 -4.62 -7.52
N ARG A 224 -7.67 -3.53 -7.88
CA ARG A 224 -7.40 -3.09 -9.25
C ARG A 224 -5.92 -2.73 -9.30
N GLY A 225 -5.25 -3.07 -10.40
CA GLY A 225 -3.81 -2.86 -10.49
C GLY A 225 -3.28 -2.68 -11.90
N HIS A 226 -2.10 -2.07 -11.98
CA HIS A 226 -1.34 -1.85 -13.19
C HIS A 226 0.14 -2.12 -12.94
N VAL A 227 0.83 -2.77 -13.89
CA VAL A 227 2.26 -3.04 -13.80
C VAL A 227 3.02 -2.11 -14.74
N VAL A 228 3.95 -1.33 -14.20
CA VAL A 228 4.79 -0.40 -14.96
C VAL A 228 6.19 -0.99 -15.11
N LYS A 229 6.74 -0.94 -16.33
CA LYS A 229 8.16 -1.25 -16.56
C LYS A 229 9.02 -0.05 -16.21
N LEU A 230 10.05 -0.27 -15.41
CA LEU A 230 11.00 0.75 -15.00
C LEU A 230 12.14 0.85 -16.03
N PRO A 231 12.62 2.08 -16.34
CA PRO A 231 13.79 2.25 -17.22
C PRO A 231 15.10 1.85 -16.51
N PHE A 232 15.07 1.71 -15.19
CA PHE A 232 16.16 1.29 -14.33
C PHE A 232 15.84 -0.04 -13.64
N ASP A 233 16.74 -0.48 -12.77
CA ASP A 233 16.49 -1.58 -11.85
C ASP A 233 16.43 -1.04 -10.42
N ALA A 234 15.29 -1.22 -9.75
CA ALA A 234 15.02 -0.64 -8.43
C ALA A 234 15.93 -1.16 -7.30
N ALA A 235 16.74 -2.20 -7.58
CA ALA A 235 17.74 -2.70 -6.65
C ALA A 235 19.13 -2.10 -6.84
N ASP A 236 19.39 -1.40 -7.95
CA ASP A 236 20.71 -0.85 -8.26
C ASP A 236 20.91 0.54 -7.63
N GLY A 237 19.85 1.24 -7.22
CA GLY A 237 19.92 2.60 -6.69
C GLY A 237 18.64 3.07 -6.00
N PHE A 238 18.72 4.23 -5.34
CA PHE A 238 17.55 4.89 -4.77
C PHE A 238 16.74 5.58 -5.87
N HIS A 239 15.42 5.38 -5.82
CA HIS A 239 14.46 6.04 -6.71
C HIS A 239 13.29 6.59 -5.89
N ASN A 240 12.65 7.64 -6.41
CA ASN A 240 11.48 8.25 -5.81
C ASN A 240 10.22 7.56 -6.35
N TYR A 241 9.35 7.14 -5.44
CA TYR A 241 8.06 6.54 -5.74
C TYR A 241 6.98 7.31 -4.99
N ALA A 242 5.93 7.70 -5.70
CA ALA A 242 4.89 8.50 -5.09
C ALA A 242 3.52 8.19 -5.66
N PHE A 243 2.50 8.53 -4.88
CA PHE A 243 1.15 8.66 -5.39
C PHE A 243 0.46 9.91 -4.85
N GLU A 244 -0.33 10.53 -5.71
CA GLU A 244 -1.24 11.60 -5.38
C GLU A 244 -2.66 11.04 -5.33
N TRP A 245 -3.24 11.00 -4.14
CA TRP A 245 -4.61 10.56 -3.91
C TRP A 245 -5.51 11.80 -3.79
N ARG A 246 -6.45 11.95 -4.70
CA ARG A 246 -7.46 13.00 -4.70
C ARG A 246 -8.87 12.40 -4.66
N PRO A 247 -9.91 13.21 -4.38
CA PRO A 247 -11.28 12.75 -4.53
C PRO A 247 -11.54 12.19 -5.95
N GLY A 248 -11.69 10.86 -6.04
CA GLY A 248 -12.01 10.16 -7.29
C GLY A 248 -10.84 9.97 -8.26
N SER A 249 -9.59 10.25 -7.87
CA SER A 249 -8.42 9.87 -8.67
C SER A 249 -7.20 9.48 -7.83
N ILE A 250 -6.36 8.63 -8.40
CA ILE A 250 -5.01 8.36 -7.92
C ILE A 250 -4.05 8.52 -9.10
N ARG A 251 -2.95 9.23 -8.88
CA ARG A 251 -1.86 9.39 -9.86
C ARG A 251 -0.59 8.85 -9.26
N TRP A 252 0.09 7.94 -9.93
CA TRP A 252 1.36 7.38 -9.46
C TRP A 252 2.52 7.96 -10.25
N TYR A 253 3.61 8.22 -9.54
CA TYR A 253 4.82 8.83 -10.07
C TYR A 253 6.04 7.97 -9.75
N VAL A 254 6.98 7.92 -10.69
CA VAL A 254 8.31 7.35 -10.50
C VAL A 254 9.32 8.40 -10.97
N ASP A 255 10.24 8.79 -10.08
CA ASP A 255 11.20 9.87 -10.33
C ASP A 255 10.53 11.13 -10.92
N ASP A 256 9.46 11.61 -10.26
CA ASP A 256 8.62 12.75 -10.66
C ASP A 256 7.85 12.62 -11.99
N VAL A 257 7.97 11.49 -12.68
CA VAL A 257 7.21 11.23 -13.92
C VAL A 257 5.90 10.52 -13.60
N LEU A 258 4.77 11.09 -14.03
CA LEU A 258 3.47 10.42 -13.98
C LEU A 258 3.52 9.14 -14.84
N VAL A 259 3.37 7.97 -14.21
CA VAL A 259 3.42 6.67 -14.88
C VAL A 259 2.07 5.99 -15.03
N HIS A 260 1.10 6.33 -14.15
CA HIS A 260 -0.25 5.78 -14.21
C HIS A 260 -1.26 6.71 -13.52
N GLU A 261 -2.50 6.69 -13.99
CA GLU A 261 -3.63 7.37 -13.36
C GLU A 261 -4.85 6.44 -13.35
N ALA A 262 -5.50 6.32 -12.21
CA ALA A 262 -6.81 5.71 -12.07
C ALA A 262 -7.82 6.80 -11.68
N ARG A 263 -8.96 6.87 -12.38
CA ARG A 263 -9.98 7.90 -12.13
C ARG A 263 -11.38 7.30 -12.20
N GLY A 264 -12.29 7.86 -11.40
CA GLY A 264 -13.70 7.47 -11.41
C GLY A 264 -13.96 6.08 -10.81
N GLY A 265 -15.08 5.47 -11.19
CA GLY A 265 -15.44 4.11 -10.77
C GLY A 265 -15.28 3.86 -9.26
N ASP A 266 -14.56 2.79 -8.92
CA ASP A 266 -14.29 2.40 -7.54
C ASP A 266 -13.35 3.37 -6.80
N VAL A 267 -12.52 4.16 -7.50
CA VAL A 267 -11.60 5.13 -6.88
C VAL A 267 -12.35 6.19 -6.08
N ARG A 268 -13.59 6.54 -6.48
CA ARG A 268 -14.45 7.48 -5.74
C ARG A 268 -14.80 7.01 -4.32
N LYS A 269 -14.62 5.72 -4.03
CA LYS A 269 -14.91 5.10 -2.74
C LYS A 269 -13.66 4.97 -1.85
N LEU A 270 -12.49 5.39 -2.33
CA LEU A 270 -11.30 5.57 -1.50
C LEU A 270 -11.46 6.84 -0.69
N THR A 271 -12.08 6.72 0.48
CA THR A 271 -12.50 7.84 1.33
C THR A 271 -12.11 7.68 2.79
N ASN A 272 -11.67 6.50 3.22
CA ASN A 272 -11.31 6.27 4.61
C ASN A 272 -9.98 6.94 4.94
N PRO A 273 -9.77 7.50 6.15
CA PRO A 273 -8.43 7.87 6.59
C PRO A 273 -7.53 6.64 6.66
N GLN A 274 -6.35 6.70 6.04
CA GLN A 274 -5.39 5.59 5.92
C GLN A 274 -4.04 5.97 6.54
N GLN A 275 -3.38 5.05 7.24
CA GLN A 275 -1.98 5.27 7.67
C GLN A 275 -1.03 4.95 6.51
N PHE A 276 0.13 5.59 6.47
CA PHE A 276 1.17 5.30 5.47
C PHE A 276 2.16 4.28 6.04
N PHE A 277 2.45 3.24 5.26
CA PHE A 277 3.23 2.07 5.63
C PHE A 277 4.44 1.89 4.71
N LEU A 278 5.50 1.34 5.28
CA LEU A 278 6.67 0.84 4.58
C LEU A 278 7.03 -0.52 5.16
N HIS A 279 7.18 -1.53 4.31
CA HIS A 279 7.61 -2.85 4.76
C HIS A 279 8.39 -3.64 3.72
N LEU A 280 9.05 -4.70 4.18
CA LEU A 280 9.63 -5.76 3.36
C LEU A 280 9.12 -7.09 3.88
N TRP A 281 8.64 -7.98 3.02
CA TRP A 281 8.19 -9.31 3.44
C TRP A 281 8.48 -10.37 2.38
N GLY A 282 8.32 -11.64 2.75
CA GLY A 282 8.52 -12.78 1.86
C GLY A 282 7.36 -13.77 1.89
N SER A 283 7.14 -14.49 0.78
CA SER A 283 6.11 -15.53 0.67
C SER A 283 6.59 -16.78 -0.04
N GLU A 284 6.33 -17.96 0.53
CA GLU A 284 6.35 -19.23 -0.22
C GLU A 284 4.97 -19.54 -0.82
N MET A 285 3.89 -19.16 -0.13
CA MET A 285 2.51 -19.44 -0.55
C MET A 285 2.12 -18.75 -1.87
N LEU A 286 2.63 -17.54 -2.11
CA LEU A 286 2.27 -16.71 -3.26
C LEU A 286 3.27 -16.83 -4.42
N GLU A 287 3.92 -17.98 -4.56
CA GLU A 287 5.00 -18.24 -5.55
C GLU A 287 4.64 -17.81 -6.98
N GLU A 288 3.40 -18.02 -7.43
CA GLU A 288 2.99 -17.61 -8.79
C GLU A 288 3.15 -16.10 -9.02
N TRP A 289 2.89 -15.31 -7.98
CA TRP A 289 3.01 -13.85 -7.99
C TRP A 289 4.41 -13.38 -7.64
N VAL A 290 4.98 -13.81 -6.51
CA VAL A 290 6.25 -13.26 -5.99
C VAL A 290 7.48 -14.04 -6.42
N GLY A 291 7.32 -15.22 -7.04
CA GLY A 291 8.40 -16.14 -7.36
C GLY A 291 8.81 -17.02 -6.16
N PRO A 292 9.66 -18.04 -6.38
CA PRO A 292 10.01 -19.00 -5.33
C PRO A 292 10.95 -18.38 -4.30
N LEU A 293 10.53 -18.30 -3.04
CA LEU A 293 11.38 -17.86 -1.94
C LEU A 293 12.38 -18.96 -1.54
N ASN A 294 13.64 -18.59 -1.28
CA ASN A 294 14.55 -19.42 -0.49
C ASN A 294 14.77 -18.74 0.88
N PRO A 295 14.10 -19.18 1.96
CA PRO A 295 14.13 -18.50 3.26
C PRO A 295 15.53 -18.50 3.92
N THR A 296 16.48 -19.26 3.39
CA THR A 296 17.87 -19.27 3.90
C THR A 296 18.82 -18.33 3.16
N ALA A 297 18.40 -17.73 2.04
CA ALA A 297 19.26 -16.89 1.19
C ALA A 297 19.43 -15.45 1.71
N GLY A 298 18.58 -15.02 2.65
CA GLY A 298 18.73 -13.73 3.32
C GLY A 298 20.02 -13.62 4.14
N PRO A 299 20.30 -12.44 4.72
CA PRO A 299 19.38 -11.32 4.85
C PRO A 299 19.20 -10.52 3.56
N TRP A 300 17.99 -10.01 3.36
CA TRP A 300 17.67 -9.01 2.34
C TRP A 300 17.37 -7.68 3.01
N THR A 301 17.64 -6.58 2.32
CA THR A 301 17.49 -5.25 2.89
C THR A 301 16.77 -4.33 1.92
N LEU A 302 15.67 -3.75 2.39
CA LEU A 302 15.05 -2.57 1.82
C LEU A 302 15.70 -1.35 2.48
N GLU A 303 16.28 -0.46 1.68
CA GLU A 303 16.82 0.81 2.17
C GLU A 303 15.84 1.93 1.86
N VAL A 304 15.51 2.77 2.85
CA VAL A 304 14.59 3.91 2.72
C VAL A 304 15.30 5.18 3.18
N ALA A 305 15.56 6.07 2.23
CA ALA A 305 16.22 7.35 2.46
C ALA A 305 15.27 8.48 2.85
N CYS A 306 13.99 8.38 2.46
CA CYS A 306 13.01 9.39 2.79
C CYS A 306 11.59 8.84 2.72
N ALA A 307 10.71 9.37 3.57
CA ALA A 307 9.27 9.25 3.47
C ALA A 307 8.64 10.63 3.72
N ALA A 308 7.67 11.01 2.89
CA ALA A 308 7.08 12.33 2.94
C ALA A 308 5.58 12.29 2.63
N TYR A 309 4.88 13.29 3.16
CA TYR A 309 3.49 13.58 2.83
C TYR A 309 3.29 15.09 2.71
N SER A 310 2.48 15.48 1.72
CA SER A 310 1.97 16.85 1.57
C SER A 310 0.48 16.83 1.24
N PRO A 311 -0.32 17.73 1.84
CA PRO A 311 -1.65 18.11 1.36
C PRO A 311 -1.81 18.25 -0.16
N GLU A 312 -0.80 18.84 -0.80
CA GLU A 312 -0.83 19.25 -2.19
C GLU A 312 0.48 18.87 -2.87
N TYR A 313 0.39 18.24 -4.04
CA TYR A 313 1.54 18.06 -4.91
C TYR A 313 1.80 19.33 -5.73
N ARG A 314 3.00 19.88 -5.62
CA ARG A 314 3.40 21.11 -6.32
C ARG A 314 4.29 20.86 -7.54
N GLY A 315 4.21 19.66 -8.12
CA GLY A 315 4.94 19.30 -9.33
C GLY A 315 6.44 19.04 -9.11
N ARG A 316 6.85 18.73 -7.88
CA ARG A 316 8.24 18.40 -7.55
C ARG A 316 8.32 17.41 -6.38
N SER A 317 9.33 16.56 -6.40
CA SER A 317 9.64 15.63 -5.32
C SER A 317 9.86 16.35 -3.98
N LEU A 318 9.34 15.74 -2.92
CA LEU A 318 9.59 16.07 -1.51
C LEU A 318 10.83 15.33 -0.98
N CYS A 319 11.12 14.16 -1.53
CA CYS A 319 12.23 13.31 -1.12
C CYS A 319 13.50 13.46 -1.99
N GLY A 320 13.44 14.32 -3.00
CA GLY A 320 14.56 14.66 -3.87
C GLY A 320 15.75 15.16 -3.09
N ASP A 321 16.93 15.02 -3.70
CA ASP A 321 18.15 15.61 -3.18
C ASP A 321 18.02 17.13 -3.37
N ASP A 322 17.84 17.87 -2.27
CA ASP A 322 17.78 19.33 -2.26
C ASP A 322 19.14 19.91 -2.67
N GLU A 323 19.45 19.93 -3.96
CA GLU A 323 20.30 20.98 -4.53
C GLU A 323 19.40 22.09 -5.06
N GLY A 324 18.75 22.82 -4.13
CA GLY A 324 18.18 24.12 -4.43
C GLY A 324 16.76 24.37 -3.90
N GLU A 325 16.73 25.21 -2.87
CA GLU A 325 15.68 26.20 -2.57
C GLU A 325 14.72 25.83 -1.43
N ALA A 326 15.21 26.13 -0.22
CA ALA A 326 14.37 26.41 0.93
C ALA A 326 13.25 27.38 0.53
N VAL A 327 12.00 26.93 0.69
CA VAL A 327 10.82 27.78 0.52
C VAL A 327 10.91 28.89 1.55
N ALA A 328 11.23 30.11 1.08
CA ALA A 328 11.14 31.32 1.89
C ALA A 328 9.72 31.44 2.47
N GLY A 329 9.65 31.74 3.76
CA GLY A 329 8.44 31.75 4.57
C GLY A 329 7.39 32.78 4.14
N PRO A 330 6.23 32.81 4.83
CA PRO A 330 5.17 33.77 4.55
C PRO A 330 5.66 35.20 4.81
N VAL A 331 5.46 36.06 3.81
CA VAL A 331 5.54 37.52 3.95
C VAL A 331 4.47 37.94 4.97
N GLN A 332 4.92 38.45 6.12
CA GLN A 332 4.04 39.19 7.02
C GLN A 332 3.88 40.61 6.46
N ASP A 333 2.65 40.95 6.14
CA ASP A 333 2.18 42.33 6.05
C ASP A 333 2.28 42.96 7.44
N GLU A 334 3.09 43.99 7.61
CA GLU A 334 2.94 44.96 8.70
C GLU A 334 2.96 46.39 8.16
N ASP A 335 1.75 46.95 8.16
CA ASP A 335 1.33 48.31 8.50
C ASP A 335 2.18 49.56 8.17
N VAL A 336 1.57 50.36 7.29
CA VAL A 336 1.22 51.79 7.45
C VAL A 336 1.76 52.52 8.69
N GLY A 337 2.52 53.60 8.45
CA GLY A 337 2.38 54.84 9.22
C GLY A 337 3.67 55.60 9.52
N GLY A 338 3.87 56.76 8.90
CA GLY A 338 4.87 57.72 9.39
C GLY A 338 5.31 58.82 8.44
N ILE A 339 4.43 59.78 8.12
CA ILE A 339 4.84 61.09 7.57
C ILE A 339 5.47 61.92 8.70
N ARG A 340 6.67 62.47 8.45
CA ARG A 340 7.30 63.74 8.95
C ARG A 340 8.81 63.59 8.72
N GLY A 341 9.60 64.49 8.15
CA GLY A 341 9.46 65.87 7.68
C GLY A 341 10.89 66.43 7.57
N ARG A 342 11.16 67.25 6.55
CA ARG A 342 12.24 68.24 6.34
C ARG A 342 13.56 68.09 7.16
N PHE A 343 14.71 68.06 6.48
CA PHE A 343 15.49 69.24 6.08
C PHE A 343 16.50 68.88 5.00
#